data_AF-A0AAN7NRH6-F1
#
_entry.id   AF-A0AAN7NRH6-F1
#
_cell.length_a   1.000
_cell.length_b   1.000
_cell.length_c   1.000
_cell.angle_alpha   90.00
_cell.angle_beta   90.00
_cell.angle_gamma   90.00
#
_symmetry.space_group_name_H-M   'P 1'
#
loop_
_entity.id
_entity.type
_entity.pdbx_description
1 polymer ?
#
loop_
_entity_poly.entity_id
_entity_poly.type
_entity_poly.pdbx_seq_one_letter_code
_entity_poly.pdbx_strand_id
1 'polypeptide(L)'
;MMILKVLSNLNDSVEDRARRKDRIPLRIVRAESELSHSEKAYLNAVEKGDYASVKKALEEAEIYFKININCIDPLGRTALLIAIENENLELIELLLSFNVYVGDALLHAIRKEVVGAVELLLNHKKPSGEKQ
;
A
#
# COMPACT_ATOMS: atom_id res chain seq x y z
N MET A 1 -45.20 -39.47 -7.86
CA MET A 1 -44.53 -38.43 -7.04
C MET A 1 -43.19 -37.96 -7.64
N MET A 2 -43.03 -37.95 -8.97
CA MET A 2 -41.78 -37.48 -9.64
C MET A 2 -41.99 -36.18 -10.45
N ILE A 3 -43.19 -35.90 -10.95
CA ILE A 3 -43.48 -34.72 -11.79
C ILE A 3 -43.43 -33.41 -10.97
N LEU A 4 -43.84 -33.42 -9.70
CA LEU A 4 -43.81 -32.24 -8.82
C LEU A 4 -42.40 -31.80 -8.40
N LYS A 5 -41.40 -32.71 -8.42
CA LYS A 5 -40.01 -32.43 -8.02
C LYS A 5 -39.17 -31.80 -9.14
N VAL A 6 -39.60 -31.96 -10.40
CA VAL A 6 -38.96 -31.34 -11.57
C VAL A 6 -39.37 -29.87 -11.69
N LEU A 7 -40.61 -29.53 -11.31
CA LEU A 7 -41.11 -28.15 -11.36
C LEU A 7 -40.56 -27.27 -10.23
N SER A 8 -40.25 -27.82 -9.05
CA SER A 8 -39.58 -27.07 -7.97
C SER A 8 -38.15 -26.67 -8.35
N ASN A 9 -37.38 -27.58 -8.97
CA ASN A 9 -36.00 -27.31 -9.41
C ASN A 9 -35.93 -26.24 -10.52
N LEU A 10 -36.98 -26.12 -11.34
CA LEU A 10 -37.05 -25.10 -12.38
C LEU A 10 -37.35 -23.72 -11.79
N ASN A 11 -38.16 -23.64 -10.72
CA ASN A 11 -38.51 -22.38 -10.06
C ASN A 11 -37.31 -21.77 -9.30
N ASP A 12 -36.51 -22.61 -8.62
CA ASP A 12 -35.29 -22.17 -7.91
C ASP A 12 -34.25 -21.54 -8.87
N SER A 13 -34.14 -22.07 -10.09
CA SER A 13 -33.23 -21.54 -11.12
C SER A 13 -33.70 -20.22 -11.75
N VAL A 14 -35.02 -19.94 -11.72
CA VAL A 14 -35.60 -18.71 -12.27
C VAL A 14 -35.52 -17.57 -11.25
N GLU A 15 -35.72 -17.83 -9.96
CA GLU A 15 -35.52 -16.85 -8.90
C GLU A 15 -34.06 -16.39 -8.78
N ASP A 16 -33.11 -17.31 -8.92
CA ASP A 16 -31.67 -17.01 -8.84
C ASP A 16 -31.13 -16.28 -10.10
N ARG A 17 -31.85 -16.38 -11.22
CA ARG A 17 -31.63 -15.55 -12.42
C ARG A 17 -32.24 -14.16 -12.31
N ALA A 18 -33.39 -14.02 -11.65
CA ALA A 18 -34.03 -12.74 -11.38
C ALA A 18 -33.18 -11.89 -10.43
N ARG A 19 -32.66 -12.49 -9.33
CA ARG A 19 -31.74 -11.81 -8.39
C ARG A 19 -30.47 -11.28 -9.04
N ARG A 20 -30.01 -11.87 -10.14
CA ARG A 20 -28.83 -11.40 -10.89
C ARG A 20 -29.12 -10.20 -11.80
N LYS A 21 -30.35 -10.02 -12.28
CA LYS A 21 -30.75 -8.89 -13.14
C LYS A 21 -30.90 -7.58 -12.40
N ASP A 22 -31.13 -7.62 -11.08
CA ASP A 22 -31.25 -6.42 -10.23
C ASP A 22 -29.89 -5.96 -9.68
N ARG A 23 -28.78 -6.60 -10.07
CA ARG A 23 -27.44 -6.21 -9.63
C ARG A 23 -26.85 -5.22 -10.61
N ILE A 24 -26.63 -4.00 -10.14
CA ILE A 24 -25.84 -3.01 -10.88
C ILE A 24 -24.38 -3.50 -10.86
N PRO A 25 -23.73 -3.71 -12.02
CA PRO A 25 -22.33 -4.10 -12.05
C PRO A 25 -21.46 -2.95 -11.52
N LEU A 26 -20.78 -3.19 -10.40
CA LEU A 26 -19.77 -2.27 -9.90
C LEU A 26 -18.51 -2.39 -10.77
N ARG A 27 -18.17 -1.31 -11.47
CA ARG A 27 -16.92 -1.19 -12.22
C ARG A 27 -15.95 -0.30 -11.45
N ILE A 28 -14.67 -0.63 -11.46
CA ILE A 28 -13.62 0.27 -10.98
C ILE A 28 -13.59 1.46 -11.95
N VAL A 29 -14.03 2.63 -11.47
CA VAL A 29 -14.16 3.85 -12.30
C VAL A 29 -12.81 4.56 -12.47
N ARG A 30 -11.85 4.29 -11.57
CA ARG A 30 -10.47 4.77 -11.62
C ARG A 30 -9.55 3.63 -11.24
N ALA A 31 -8.80 3.12 -12.21
CA ALA A 31 -7.72 2.17 -11.95
C ALA A 31 -6.43 2.98 -11.75
N GLU A 32 -5.87 2.93 -10.54
CA GLU A 32 -4.49 3.35 -10.32
C GLU A 32 -3.54 2.32 -10.92
N SER A 33 -2.28 2.70 -11.14
CA SER A 33 -1.26 1.76 -11.60
C SER A 33 -1.14 0.63 -10.59
N GLU A 34 -1.36 -0.61 -11.04
CA GLU A 34 -1.25 -1.75 -10.14
C GLU A 34 0.18 -1.93 -9.66
N LEU A 35 0.36 -2.00 -8.35
CA LEU A 35 1.63 -2.39 -7.74
C LEU A 35 2.05 -3.78 -8.24
N SER A 36 3.32 -3.90 -8.60
CA SER A 36 3.96 -5.19 -8.85
C SER A 36 3.93 -6.08 -7.61
N HIS A 37 4.11 -7.39 -7.79
CA HIS A 37 4.17 -8.33 -6.67
C HIS A 37 5.29 -7.98 -5.68
N SER A 38 6.43 -7.51 -6.18
CA SER A 38 7.57 -7.11 -5.35
C SER A 38 7.29 -5.83 -4.57
N GLU A 39 6.63 -4.84 -5.16
CA GLU A 39 6.23 -3.61 -4.45
C GLU A 39 5.17 -3.90 -3.37
N LYS A 40 4.21 -4.78 -3.66
CA LYS A 40 3.25 -5.26 -2.66
C LYS A 40 3.95 -5.96 -1.49
N ALA A 41 4.92 -6.82 -1.77
CA ALA A 41 5.69 -7.50 -0.74
C ALA A 41 6.51 -6.51 0.11
N TYR A 42 7.13 -5.51 -0.54
CA TYR A 42 7.86 -4.44 0.14
C TYR A 42 6.96 -3.63 1.09
N LEU A 43 5.82 -3.12 0.62
CA LEU A 43 4.90 -2.35 1.47
C LEU A 43 4.29 -3.21 2.59
N ASN A 44 4.03 -4.49 2.34
CA ASN A 44 3.57 -5.42 3.38
C ASN A 44 4.63 -5.68 4.46
N ALA A 45 5.91 -5.76 4.08
CA ALA A 45 7.00 -5.88 5.03
C ALA A 45 7.12 -4.64 5.93
N VAL A 46 6.95 -3.44 5.36
CA VAL A 46 6.89 -2.18 6.13
C VAL A 46 5.72 -2.18 7.10
N GLU A 47 4.53 -2.56 6.64
CA GLU A 47 3.32 -2.60 7.48
C GLU A 47 3.45 -3.60 8.65
N LYS A 48 4.19 -4.70 8.46
CA LYS A 48 4.50 -5.68 9.51
C LYS A 48 5.67 -5.29 10.42
N GLY A 49 6.42 -4.23 10.08
CA GLY A 49 7.63 -3.87 10.82
C GLY A 49 8.83 -4.79 10.55
N ASP A 50 8.84 -5.55 9.45
CA ASP A 50 9.94 -6.47 9.11
C ASP A 50 11.15 -5.72 8.54
N TYR A 51 12.02 -5.26 9.43
CA TYR A 51 13.21 -4.51 9.11
C TYR A 51 14.13 -5.22 8.10
N ALA A 52 14.37 -6.52 8.29
CA ALA A 52 15.31 -7.28 7.47
C ALA A 52 14.83 -7.38 6.02
N SER A 53 13.54 -7.66 5.82
CA SER A 53 12.93 -7.73 4.49
C SER A 53 12.88 -6.36 3.82
N VAL A 54 12.55 -5.30 4.56
CA VAL A 54 12.54 -3.92 4.03
C VAL A 54 13.94 -3.50 3.58
N LYS A 55 14.96 -3.70 4.43
CA LYS A 55 16.34 -3.36 4.10
C LYS A 55 16.82 -4.08 2.86
N LYS A 56 16.57 -5.39 2.77
CA LYS A 56 16.93 -6.19 1.60
C LYS A 56 16.24 -5.68 0.33
N ALA A 57 14.95 -5.33 0.39
CA ALA A 57 14.23 -4.80 -0.77
C ALA A 57 14.79 -3.44 -1.23
N LEU A 58 15.19 -2.58 -0.30
CA LEU A 58 15.83 -1.29 -0.61
C LEU A 58 17.20 -1.48 -1.28
N GLU A 59 18.05 -2.35 -0.73
CA GLU A 59 19.36 -2.70 -1.31
C GLU A 59 19.23 -3.31 -2.72
N GLU A 60 18.27 -4.22 -2.92
CA GLU A 60 17.99 -4.80 -4.23
C GLU A 60 17.47 -3.76 -5.25
N ALA A 61 16.72 -2.76 -4.78
CA ALA A 61 16.21 -1.69 -5.62
C ALA A 61 17.34 -0.78 -6.15
N GLU A 62 18.36 -0.47 -5.34
CA GLU A 62 19.53 0.31 -5.77
C GLU A 62 20.34 -0.40 -6.85
N ILE A 63 20.46 -1.73 -6.78
CA ILE A 63 21.28 -2.51 -7.69
C ILE A 63 20.54 -2.82 -8.99
N TYR A 64 19.28 -3.27 -8.88
CA TYR A 64 18.56 -3.87 -10.00
C TYR A 64 17.39 -3.02 -10.53
N PHE A 65 17.07 -1.90 -9.88
CA PHE A 65 15.92 -1.02 -10.23
C PHE A 65 14.59 -1.78 -10.40
N LYS A 66 14.42 -2.90 -9.69
CA LYS A 66 13.26 -3.80 -9.83
C LYS A 66 11.99 -3.30 -9.14
N ILE A 67 12.12 -2.39 -8.18
CA ILE A 67 11.05 -1.93 -7.29
C ILE A 67 11.13 -0.41 -7.21
N ASN A 68 10.01 0.28 -7.39
CA ASN A 68 9.93 1.69 -7.02
C ASN A 68 9.80 1.79 -5.49
N ILE A 69 10.85 2.26 -4.82
CA ILE A 69 10.84 2.43 -3.34
C ILE A 69 9.83 3.49 -2.86
N ASN A 70 9.37 4.36 -3.78
CA ASN A 70 8.38 5.41 -3.55
C ASN A 70 6.98 5.00 -4.05
N CYS A 71 6.73 3.69 -4.19
CA CYS A 71 5.43 3.19 -4.59
C CYS A 71 4.34 3.54 -3.55
N ILE A 72 3.10 3.60 -4.03
CA ILE A 72 1.94 4.05 -3.26
C ILE A 72 0.93 2.90 -3.21
N ASP A 73 0.44 2.57 -2.02
CA ASP A 73 -0.60 1.55 -1.85
C ASP A 73 -1.97 2.06 -2.38
N PRO A 74 -2.98 1.17 -2.55
CA PRO A 74 -4.32 1.59 -2.97
C PRO A 74 -5.04 2.56 -2.00
N LEU A 75 -4.45 2.82 -0.82
CA LEU A 75 -4.95 3.80 0.15
C LEU A 75 -4.23 5.15 0.03
N GLY A 76 -3.30 5.30 -0.91
CA GLY A 76 -2.55 6.53 -1.12
C GLY A 76 -1.33 6.68 -0.20
N ARG A 77 -0.86 5.61 0.45
CA ARG A 77 0.25 5.66 1.42
C ARG A 77 1.56 5.18 0.79
N THR A 78 2.65 5.89 1.09
CA THR A 78 4.01 5.42 0.82
C THR A 78 4.54 4.58 1.99
N ALA A 79 5.63 3.86 1.78
CA ALA A 79 6.34 3.15 2.85
C ALA A 79 6.65 4.04 4.07
N LEU A 80 7.10 5.29 3.83
CA LEU A 80 7.41 6.22 4.90
C LEU A 80 6.18 6.61 5.73
N LEU A 81 5.04 6.84 5.08
CA LEU A 81 3.79 7.13 5.78
C LEU A 81 3.32 5.94 6.62
N ILE A 82 3.42 4.72 6.09
CA ILE A 82 3.07 3.50 6.85
C ILE A 82 3.97 3.35 8.08
N ALA A 83 5.28 3.56 7.94
CA ALA A 83 6.21 3.49 9.06
C ALA A 83 5.92 4.53 10.15
N ILE A 84 5.51 5.75 9.76
CA ILE A 84 5.07 6.81 10.67
C ILE A 84 3.76 6.44 11.37
N GLU A 85 2.77 5.91 10.64
CA GLU A 85 1.49 5.47 11.22
C GLU A 85 1.67 4.36 12.26
N ASN A 86 2.69 3.51 12.08
CA ASN A 86 3.05 2.44 13.01
C ASN A 86 4.05 2.87 14.10
N GLU A 87 4.45 4.15 14.13
CA GLU A 87 5.45 4.70 15.05
C GLU A 87 6.78 3.92 15.07
N ASN A 88 7.13 3.26 13.96
CA ASN A 88 8.34 2.46 13.87
C ASN A 88 9.53 3.34 13.47
N LEU A 89 10.17 3.94 14.48
CA LEU A 89 11.30 4.87 14.29
C LEU A 89 12.48 4.23 13.54
N GLU A 90 12.77 2.97 13.79
CA GLU A 90 13.88 2.25 13.15
C GLU A 90 13.65 2.11 11.63
N LEU A 91 12.42 1.78 11.22
CA LEU A 91 12.06 1.78 9.80
C LEU A 91 12.05 3.18 9.19
N ILE A 92 11.64 4.20 9.93
CA ILE A 92 11.70 5.60 9.45
C ILE A 92 13.15 5.98 9.16
N GLU A 93 14.08 5.73 10.09
CA GLU A 93 15.51 5.99 9.89
C GLU A 93 16.07 5.25 8.67
N LEU A 94 15.75 3.96 8.56
CA LEU A 94 16.17 3.14 7.41
C LEU A 94 15.67 3.75 6.10
N LEU A 95 14.37 4.02 5.99
CA LEU A 95 13.78 4.58 4.77
C LEU A 95 14.41 5.93 4.41
N LEU A 96 14.65 6.79 5.39
CA LEU A 96 15.33 8.07 5.18
C LEU A 96 16.79 7.88 4.75
N SER A 97 17.51 6.88 5.24
CA SER A 97 18.89 6.59 4.79
C SER A 97 18.97 6.19 3.31
N PHE A 98 17.90 5.60 2.77
CA PHE A 98 17.75 5.26 1.35
C PHE A 98 17.13 6.38 0.52
N ASN A 99 17.06 7.61 1.04
CA ASN A 99 16.58 8.81 0.35
C ASN A 99 15.18 8.67 -0.28
N VAL A 100 14.25 7.98 0.39
CA VAL A 100 12.86 7.93 -0.06
C VAL A 100 12.25 9.33 -0.17
N TYR A 101 11.24 9.47 -1.02
CA TYR A 101 10.52 10.72 -1.19
C TYR A 101 9.73 11.06 0.08
N VAL A 102 10.19 12.10 0.79
CA VAL A 102 9.57 12.57 2.03
C VAL A 102 8.15 13.14 1.81
N GLY A 103 7.91 13.85 0.71
CA GLY A 103 6.59 14.43 0.41
C GLY A 103 6.00 15.23 1.57
N ASP A 104 4.78 14.88 1.97
CA ASP A 104 4.02 15.46 3.09
C ASP A 104 4.21 14.70 4.41
N ALA A 105 5.18 13.79 4.51
CA ALA A 105 5.40 12.95 5.69
C ALA A 105 5.59 13.75 6.99
N LEU A 106 6.21 14.93 6.94
CA LEU A 106 6.35 15.80 8.11
C LEU A 106 4.99 16.30 8.62
N LEU A 107 4.12 16.75 7.71
CA LEU A 107 2.76 17.15 8.08
C LEU A 107 1.96 15.96 8.61
N HIS A 108 2.15 14.78 8.02
CA HIS A 108 1.54 13.56 8.50
C HIS A 108 1.98 13.20 9.92
N ALA A 109 3.28 13.23 10.21
CA ALA A 109 3.85 12.94 11.53
C ALA A 109 3.34 13.92 12.60
N ILE A 110 3.25 15.22 12.28
CA ILE A 110 2.69 16.24 13.18
C ILE A 110 1.22 15.92 13.49
N ARG A 111 0.41 15.63 12.46
CA ARG A 111 -1.02 15.30 12.63
C ARG A 111 -1.24 14.03 13.46
N LYS A 112 -0.28 13.10 13.44
CA LYS A 112 -0.29 11.87 14.24
C LYS A 112 0.38 12.04 15.61
N GLU A 113 0.95 13.21 15.90
CA GLU A 113 1.66 13.53 17.15
C GLU A 113 2.88 12.62 17.44
N VAL A 114 3.51 12.06 16.39
CA VAL A 114 4.65 11.16 16.53
C VAL A 114 5.94 11.97 16.63
N VAL A 115 6.29 12.38 17.86
CA VAL A 115 7.43 13.28 18.13
C VAL A 115 8.75 12.74 17.56
N GLY A 116 9.05 11.45 17.76
CA GLY A 116 10.28 10.84 17.24
C GLY A 116 10.38 10.90 15.72
N ALA A 117 9.27 10.67 15.00
CA ALA A 117 9.25 10.80 13.55
C ALA A 117 9.48 12.26 13.11
N VAL A 118 8.88 13.23 13.81
CA VAL A 118 9.10 14.66 13.55
C VAL A 118 10.57 15.04 13.72
N GLU A 119 11.21 14.59 14.80
CA GLU A 119 12.63 14.84 15.04
C GLU A 119 13.51 14.25 13.93
N LEU A 120 13.28 12.98 13.56
CA LEU A 120 14.01 12.32 12.48
C LEU A 120 13.84 13.05 11.14
N LEU A 121 12.62 13.45 10.80
CA LEU A 121 12.32 14.16 9.56
C LEU A 121 12.93 15.57 9.51
N LEU A 122 12.95 16.30 10.64
CA LEU A 122 13.59 17.62 10.73
C LEU A 122 15.12 17.54 10.68
N ASN A 123 15.70 16.48 11.22
CA ASN A 123 17.14 16.24 11.21
C ASN A 123 17.64 15.64 9.89
N HIS A 124 16.74 15.12 9.05
CA HIS A 124 17.08 14.57 7.75
C HIS A 124 17.46 15.68 6.76
N LYS A 125 18.76 15.94 6.63
CA LYS A 125 19.30 16.83 5.60
C LYS A 125 19.32 16.09 4.27
N LYS A 126 18.41 16.44 3.36
CA LYS A 126 18.61 16.10 1.96
C LYS A 126 19.96 16.70 1.51
N PRO A 127 20.81 15.97 0.78
CA PRO A 127 21.96 16.57 0.13
C PRO A 127 21.39 17.68 -0.76
N SER A 128 21.59 18.91 -0.33
CA SER A 128 21.07 20.09 -1.02
C SER A 128 21.77 20.08 -2.37
N GLY A 129 21.01 19.83 -3.45
CA GLY A 129 21.55 19.66 -4.78
C GLY A 129 22.57 20.76 -5.07
N GLU A 130 23.79 20.34 -5.40
CA GLU A 130 24.75 21.21 -6.04
C GLU A 130 24.03 21.84 -7.24
N LYS A 131 24.02 23.17 -7.27
CA LYS A 131 23.60 23.93 -8.44
C LYS A 131 24.54 23.54 -9.58
N GLN A 132 24.09 22.69 -10.51
CA GLN A 132 24.68 22.53 -11.83
C GLN A 132 23.80 23.26 -12.85
#